data_AF-A0AAV9BVV0-F1
#
_entry.id   AF-A0AAV9BVV0-F1
#
_cell.length_a   1.000
_cell.length_b   1.000
_cell.length_c   1.000
_cell.angle_alpha   90.00
_cell.angle_beta   90.00
_cell.angle_gamma   90.00
#
_symmetry.space_group_name_H-M   'P 1'
#
loop_
_entity.id
_entity.type
_entity.pdbx_description
1 polymer ?
#
loop_
_entity_poly.entity_id
_entity_poly.type
_entity_poly.pdbx_seq_one_letter_code
_entity_poly.pdbx_strand_id
1 'polypeptide(L)'
;MAGKVMKVESGREKLTRRVNFHEERQRNGKHSLVDIMAQERGHTSVAVDGGEGVYIPPFKLARIMEEIEDKSSDAYQRLTWDALRKSINGLLNKVNVTNIKNIIPELFFENLIRGRELFNHSCMKSQMVSPSLIVVFSAIVAILNAKFSELGKLFLWRIVLQLQRAYRRNDKPLFLAATKFITHLINHQVAHEIFALQLLMLLLENPTDDMLSFCPELDLVEQEDQFTHEVSLDDPIDPKNALDICRPNPQYLKDEKAYDNLKKNILGKKSSDDEARSDED
;
A
#
# COMPACT_ATOMS: atom_id res chain seq x y z
N MET A 1 -29.84 -7.11 60.16
CA MET A 1 -30.57 -6.91 58.89
C MET A 1 -30.63 -5.42 58.61
N ALA A 2 -29.84 -4.90 57.66
CA ALA A 2 -29.89 -3.50 57.26
C ALA A 2 -30.46 -3.42 55.84
N GLY A 3 -31.68 -2.89 55.70
CA GLY A 3 -32.40 -2.74 54.44
C GLY A 3 -31.83 -1.59 53.61
N LYS A 4 -31.55 -1.86 52.33
CA LYS A 4 -31.06 -0.87 51.36
C LYS A 4 -32.25 -0.05 50.85
N VAL A 5 -32.32 1.22 51.27
CA VAL A 5 -33.31 2.19 50.75
C VAL A 5 -32.89 2.57 49.33
N MET A 6 -33.67 2.17 48.33
CA MET A 6 -33.54 2.70 46.97
C MET A 6 -34.22 4.07 46.90
N LYS A 7 -33.44 5.14 46.69
CA LYS A 7 -33.99 6.46 46.34
C LYS A 7 -34.54 6.39 44.92
N VAL A 8 -35.84 6.59 44.78
CA VAL A 8 -36.51 6.75 43.48
C VAL A 8 -36.36 8.20 43.05
N GLU A 9 -35.53 8.47 42.05
CA GLU A 9 -35.37 9.81 41.46
C GLU A 9 -36.65 10.25 40.73
N SER A 10 -37.08 11.48 41.00
CA SER A 10 -38.32 12.04 40.46
C SER A 10 -38.14 12.42 38.99
N GLY A 11 -39.22 12.31 38.18
CA GLY A 11 -39.20 12.56 36.74
C GLY A 11 -38.70 13.95 36.33
N ARG A 12 -38.75 14.94 37.23
CA ARG A 12 -38.14 16.27 37.02
C ARG A 12 -36.61 16.24 37.06
N GLU A 13 -35.99 15.47 37.95
CA GLU A 13 -34.52 15.33 38.04
C GLU A 13 -33.94 14.63 36.81
N LYS A 14 -34.68 13.66 36.24
CA LYS A 14 -34.30 13.00 34.97
C LYS A 14 -34.34 13.95 33.78
N LEU A 15 -35.28 14.90 33.77
CA LEU A 15 -35.40 15.89 32.69
C LEU A 15 -34.30 16.95 32.80
N THR A 16 -34.02 17.46 34.01
CA THR A 16 -32.94 18.44 34.24
C THR A 16 -31.56 17.85 33.92
N ARG A 17 -31.30 16.57 34.22
CA ARG A 17 -30.07 15.89 33.77
C ARG A 17 -29.99 15.76 32.25
N ARG A 18 -31.09 15.47 31.54
CA ARG A 18 -31.09 15.40 30.06
C ARG A 18 -30.84 16.75 29.41
N VAL A 19 -31.36 17.83 29.98
CA VAL A 19 -31.11 19.19 29.46
C VAL A 19 -29.67 19.63 29.71
N ASN A 20 -29.14 19.39 30.92
CA ASN A 20 -27.73 19.67 31.23
C ASN A 20 -26.75 18.86 30.36
N PHE A 21 -27.07 17.59 30.06
CA PHE A 21 -26.25 16.75 29.18
C PHE A 21 -26.25 17.24 27.72
N HIS A 22 -27.36 17.86 27.29
CA HIS A 22 -27.48 18.43 25.95
C HIS A 22 -26.77 19.79 25.84
N GLU A 23 -26.79 20.59 26.92
CA GLU A 23 -26.05 21.85 27.02
C GLU A 23 -24.52 21.62 27.20
N GLU A 24 -24.10 20.59 27.94
CA GLU A 24 -22.68 20.18 28.01
C GLU A 24 -22.16 19.65 26.67
N ARG A 25 -22.99 18.94 25.90
CA ARG A 25 -22.67 18.51 24.52
C ARG A 25 -22.47 19.66 23.55
N GLN A 26 -23.17 20.79 23.75
CA GLN A 26 -23.00 21.98 22.91
C GLN A 26 -21.84 22.88 23.36
N ARG A 27 -21.39 22.77 24.62
CA ARG A 27 -20.24 23.53 25.13
C ARG A 27 -18.88 22.89 24.86
N ASN A 28 -18.81 21.56 24.73
CA ASN A 28 -17.56 20.86 24.37
C ASN A 28 -17.40 20.72 22.86
N GLY A 29 -17.16 21.85 22.18
CA GLY A 29 -16.53 21.85 20.88
C GLY A 29 -15.09 21.31 21.00
N LYS A 30 -14.73 20.40 20.08
CA LYS A 30 -13.47 19.66 19.96
C LYS A 30 -13.42 18.34 20.75
N HIS A 31 -14.09 17.32 20.23
CA HIS A 31 -13.61 15.96 20.46
C HIS A 31 -12.33 15.77 19.66
N SER A 32 -11.23 15.49 20.34
CA SER A 32 -10.00 15.05 19.71
C SER A 32 -10.26 13.70 19.02
N LEU A 33 -9.56 13.41 17.91
CA LEU A 33 -9.54 12.08 17.28
C LEU A 33 -9.27 10.96 18.31
N VAL A 34 -8.50 11.28 19.36
CA VAL A 34 -8.20 10.41 20.49
C VAL A 34 -9.47 10.08 21.31
N ASP A 35 -10.40 11.02 21.46
CA ASP A 35 -11.64 10.84 22.21
C ASP A 35 -12.63 9.95 21.46
N ILE A 36 -12.73 10.12 20.13
CA ILE A 36 -13.56 9.27 19.27
C ILE A 36 -13.04 7.82 19.30
N MET A 37 -11.72 7.65 19.23
CA MET A 37 -11.08 6.34 19.33
C MET A 37 -11.16 5.72 20.75
N ALA A 38 -11.14 6.53 21.80
CA ALA A 38 -11.26 6.06 23.18
C ALA A 38 -12.69 5.62 23.53
N GLN A 39 -13.71 6.27 22.97
CA GLN A 39 -15.12 5.93 23.20
C GLN A 39 -15.49 4.54 22.65
N GLU A 40 -14.80 4.07 21.60
CA GLU A 40 -15.06 2.76 20.99
C GLU A 40 -14.27 1.60 21.63
N ARG A 41 -13.25 1.87 22.46
CA ARG A 41 -12.59 0.82 23.28
C ARG A 41 -13.54 0.15 24.28
N GLY A 42 -14.67 0.79 24.60
CA GLY A 42 -15.65 0.28 25.57
C GLY A 42 -16.62 -0.79 25.03
N HIS A 43 -16.67 -1.05 23.71
CA HIS A 43 -17.71 -1.91 23.12
C HIS A 43 -17.22 -3.21 22.46
N THR A 44 -15.93 -3.47 22.38
CA THR A 44 -15.40 -4.72 21.80
C THR A 44 -14.32 -5.32 22.69
N SER A 45 -14.72 -6.28 23.54
CA SER A 45 -13.79 -7.10 24.31
C SER A 45 -13.32 -8.29 23.47
N VAL A 46 -12.24 -8.11 22.70
CA VAL A 46 -11.27 -9.20 22.44
C VAL A 46 -9.89 -8.55 22.31
N ALA A 47 -9.04 -8.77 23.31
CA ALA A 47 -7.63 -8.43 23.23
C ALA A 47 -6.94 -9.53 22.41
N VAL A 48 -6.45 -9.18 21.22
CA VAL A 48 -5.39 -9.92 20.53
C VAL A 48 -4.27 -8.93 20.25
N ASP A 49 -3.09 -9.28 20.74
CA ASP A 49 -1.84 -8.58 20.54
C ASP A 49 -1.45 -8.61 19.05
N GLY A 50 -1.29 -7.43 18.44
CA GLY A 50 -0.79 -7.28 17.07
C GLY A 50 -1.71 -6.51 16.11
N GLY A 51 -1.54 -5.18 16.06
CA GLY A 51 -1.56 -4.37 14.84
C GLY A 51 -2.80 -4.27 13.93
N GLU A 52 -3.87 -5.05 14.14
CA GLU A 52 -5.08 -4.95 13.33
C GLU A 52 -6.03 -3.89 13.90
N GLY A 53 -6.02 -2.72 13.26
CA GLY A 53 -6.92 -1.62 13.59
C GLY A 53 -8.40 -2.02 13.51
N VAL A 54 -9.19 -1.43 14.40
CA VAL A 54 -10.65 -1.57 14.44
C VAL A 54 -11.23 -1.30 13.04
N TYR A 55 -12.05 -2.23 12.53
CA TYR A 55 -12.70 -2.04 11.24
C TYR A 55 -13.69 -0.86 11.30
N ILE A 56 -13.37 0.20 10.57
CA ILE A 56 -14.27 1.35 10.37
C ILE A 56 -14.97 1.15 9.00
N PRO A 57 -16.31 1.08 8.95
CA PRO A 57 -17.04 0.96 7.69
C PRO A 57 -16.75 2.13 6.73
N PRO A 58 -16.70 1.91 5.40
CA PRO A 58 -16.27 2.92 4.42
C PRO A 58 -17.04 4.25 4.48
N PHE A 59 -18.37 4.19 4.65
CA PHE A 59 -19.21 5.40 4.76
C PHE A 59 -18.90 6.23 6.02
N LYS A 60 -18.56 5.55 7.12
CA LYS A 60 -18.18 6.19 8.39
C LYS A 60 -16.78 6.78 8.29
N LEU A 61 -15.86 6.09 7.62
CA LEU A 61 -14.52 6.57 7.34
C LEU A 61 -14.54 7.84 6.48
N ALA A 62 -15.34 7.86 5.42
CA ALA A 62 -15.50 9.03 4.55
C ALA A 62 -16.00 10.25 5.32
N ARG A 63 -17.02 10.08 6.18
CA ARG A 63 -17.51 11.18 7.02
C ARG A 63 -16.47 11.68 8.01
N ILE A 64 -15.73 10.77 8.65
CA ILE A 64 -14.62 11.13 9.55
C ILE A 64 -13.53 11.90 8.77
N MET A 65 -13.22 11.50 7.54
CA MET A 65 -12.21 12.18 6.71
C MET A 65 -12.64 13.60 6.30
N GLU A 66 -13.94 13.83 6.12
CA GLU A 66 -14.50 15.14 5.77
C GLU A 66 -14.51 16.10 6.97
N GLU A 67 -14.72 15.59 8.19
CA GLU A 67 -14.75 16.37 9.42
C GLU A 67 -13.35 16.76 9.95
N ILE A 68 -12.27 16.16 9.43
CA ILE A 68 -10.90 16.45 9.90
C ILE A 68 -10.33 17.68 9.18
N GLU A 69 -10.26 18.79 9.92
CA GLU A 69 -9.60 20.02 9.46
C GLU A 69 -8.06 19.87 9.42
N ASP A 70 -7.47 19.22 10.43
CA ASP A 70 -6.01 19.04 10.52
C ASP A 70 -5.51 17.78 9.79
N LYS A 71 -5.20 17.98 8.51
CA LYS A 71 -4.61 16.97 7.62
C LYS A 71 -3.13 16.66 7.92
N SER A 72 -2.49 17.35 8.84
CA SER A 72 -1.09 17.09 9.24
C SER A 72 -0.97 16.15 10.45
N SER A 73 -2.06 15.96 11.19
CA SER A 73 -2.10 15.15 12.42
C SER A 73 -1.67 13.69 12.20
N ASP A 74 -1.00 13.09 13.19
CA ASP A 74 -0.58 11.67 13.15
C ASP A 74 -1.78 10.73 12.93
N ALA A 75 -2.92 11.03 13.56
CA ALA A 75 -4.13 10.25 13.40
C ALA A 75 -4.67 10.29 11.96
N TYR A 76 -4.66 11.46 11.29
CA TYR A 76 -5.03 11.56 9.87
C TYR A 76 -4.03 10.80 8.98
N GLN A 77 -2.73 10.90 9.26
CA GLN A 77 -1.70 10.18 8.51
C GLN A 77 -1.86 8.66 8.61
N ARG A 78 -2.18 8.14 9.81
CA ARG A 78 -2.46 6.70 10.00
C ARG A 78 -3.71 6.25 9.25
N LEU A 79 -4.77 7.05 9.30
CA LEU A 79 -6.03 6.74 8.62
C LEU A 79 -5.83 6.69 7.08
N THR A 80 -5.15 7.68 6.52
CA THR A 80 -4.82 7.71 5.08
C THR A 80 -3.84 6.61 4.68
N TRP A 81 -2.92 6.22 5.56
CA TRP A 81 -2.01 5.09 5.35
C TRP A 81 -2.77 3.76 5.25
N ASP A 82 -3.73 3.52 6.14
CA ASP A 82 -4.53 2.30 6.10
C ASP A 82 -5.46 2.27 4.88
N ALA A 83 -5.98 3.42 4.45
CA ALA A 83 -6.72 3.55 3.20
C ALA A 83 -5.84 3.22 1.98
N LEU A 84 -4.64 3.81 1.92
CA LEU A 84 -3.64 3.54 0.87
C LEU A 84 -3.30 2.05 0.79
N ARG A 85 -3.03 1.39 1.93
CA ARG A 85 -2.79 -0.06 2.00
C ARG A 85 -3.94 -0.86 1.41
N LYS A 86 -5.19 -0.53 1.78
CA LYS A 86 -6.38 -1.22 1.28
C LYS A 86 -6.58 -1.01 -0.22
N SER A 87 -6.34 0.20 -0.71
CA SER A 87 -6.46 0.53 -2.14
C SER A 87 -5.46 -0.26 -2.98
N ILE A 88 -4.16 -0.17 -2.64
CA ILE A 88 -3.09 -0.91 -3.34
C ILE A 88 -3.37 -2.43 -3.34
N ASN A 89 -3.71 -3.00 -2.19
CA ASN A 89 -4.05 -4.42 -2.09
C ASN A 89 -5.28 -4.77 -2.95
N GLY A 90 -6.30 -3.91 -2.95
CA GLY A 90 -7.52 -4.10 -3.73
C GLY A 90 -7.28 -4.09 -5.23
N LEU A 91 -6.40 -3.20 -5.72
CA LEU A 91 -6.00 -3.12 -7.12
C LEU A 91 -5.21 -4.37 -7.55
N LEU A 92 -4.20 -4.75 -6.75
CA LEU A 92 -3.35 -5.91 -7.05
C LEU A 92 -4.09 -7.24 -7.00
N ASN A 93 -5.13 -7.38 -6.19
CA ASN A 93 -5.94 -8.60 -6.16
C ASN A 93 -6.81 -8.79 -7.42
N LYS A 94 -7.12 -7.70 -8.13
CA LYS A 94 -7.98 -7.72 -9.33
C LYS A 94 -7.17 -7.80 -10.61
N VAL A 95 -5.87 -7.56 -10.56
CA VAL A 95 -5.04 -7.41 -11.76
C VAL A 95 -4.80 -8.74 -12.46
N ASN A 96 -4.84 -8.70 -13.78
CA ASN A 96 -4.52 -9.80 -14.68
C ASN A 96 -4.03 -9.25 -16.03
N VAL A 97 -3.66 -10.13 -16.94
CA VAL A 97 -3.12 -9.76 -18.27
C VAL A 97 -4.10 -8.89 -19.07
N THR A 98 -5.41 -9.13 -18.97
CA THR A 98 -6.40 -8.42 -19.80
C THR A 98 -6.77 -7.04 -19.27
N ASN A 99 -6.65 -6.81 -17.96
CA ASN A 99 -7.05 -5.53 -17.33
C ASN A 99 -5.88 -4.68 -16.82
N ILE A 100 -4.63 -5.15 -16.93
CA ILE A 100 -3.45 -4.43 -16.43
C ILE A 100 -3.41 -2.98 -16.90
N LYS A 101 -3.74 -2.71 -18.17
CA LYS A 101 -3.76 -1.36 -18.76
C LYS A 101 -4.75 -0.41 -18.08
N ASN A 102 -5.82 -0.93 -17.49
CA ASN A 102 -6.81 -0.14 -16.74
C ASN A 102 -6.39 0.05 -15.28
N ILE A 103 -5.75 -0.97 -14.68
CA ILE A 103 -5.29 -0.93 -13.29
C ILE A 103 -4.09 0.02 -13.10
N ILE A 104 -3.20 0.12 -14.09
CA ILE A 104 -1.99 0.94 -14.01
C ILE A 104 -2.32 2.43 -13.74
N PRO A 105 -3.22 3.09 -14.48
CA PRO A 105 -3.64 4.46 -14.17
C PRO A 105 -4.18 4.59 -12.73
N GLU A 106 -5.05 3.68 -12.29
CA GLU A 106 -5.58 3.67 -10.92
C GLU A 106 -4.47 3.53 -9.87
N LEU A 107 -3.45 2.71 -10.16
CA LEU A 107 -2.31 2.54 -9.27
C LEU A 107 -1.43 3.80 -9.18
N PHE A 108 -1.27 4.55 -10.29
CA PHE A 108 -0.59 5.85 -10.27
C PHE A 108 -1.38 6.94 -9.53
N PHE A 109 -2.69 6.78 -9.32
CA PHE A 109 -3.47 7.67 -8.46
C PHE A 109 -3.11 7.53 -6.97
N GLU A 110 -2.69 6.33 -6.55
CA GLU A 110 -2.23 6.05 -5.19
C GLU A 110 -0.81 6.57 -4.97
N ASN A 111 -0.48 7.05 -3.76
CA ASN A 111 0.84 7.57 -3.45
C ASN A 111 1.88 6.45 -3.30
N LEU A 112 2.45 5.99 -4.42
CA LEU A 112 3.39 4.88 -4.47
C LEU A 112 4.78 5.24 -3.93
N ILE A 113 5.14 6.52 -3.82
CA ILE A 113 6.37 6.93 -3.13
C ILE A 113 6.23 6.67 -1.64
N ARG A 114 5.12 7.13 -1.04
CA ARG A 114 4.80 6.88 0.37
C ARG A 114 4.52 5.40 0.62
N GLY A 115 3.73 4.78 -0.24
CA GLY A 115 3.25 3.40 -0.14
C GLY A 115 4.15 2.34 -0.79
N ARG A 116 5.39 2.66 -1.16
CA ARG A 116 6.30 1.73 -1.88
C ARG A 116 6.43 0.36 -1.21
N GLU A 117 6.54 0.33 0.12
CA GLU A 117 6.59 -0.95 0.83
C GLU A 117 5.25 -1.67 0.93
N LEU A 118 4.15 -0.91 1.03
CA LEU A 118 2.82 -1.51 0.98
C LEU A 118 2.62 -2.24 -0.33
N PHE A 119 3.05 -1.62 -1.43
CA PHE A 119 3.07 -2.23 -2.76
C PHE A 119 3.98 -3.46 -2.81
N ASN A 120 5.26 -3.33 -2.41
CA ASN A 120 6.21 -4.45 -2.44
C ASN A 120 5.72 -5.66 -1.63
N HIS A 121 5.28 -5.40 -0.39
CA HIS A 121 4.75 -6.43 0.50
C HIS A 121 3.52 -7.11 -0.11
N SER A 122 2.62 -6.34 -0.72
CA SER A 122 1.42 -6.88 -1.38
C SER A 122 1.77 -7.80 -2.55
N CYS A 123 2.65 -7.37 -3.45
CA CYS A 123 3.12 -8.20 -4.57
C CYS A 123 3.79 -9.51 -4.10
N MET A 124 4.71 -9.42 -3.14
CA MET A 124 5.41 -10.58 -2.57
C MET A 124 4.48 -11.54 -1.84
N LYS A 125 3.47 -11.02 -1.13
CA LYS A 125 2.46 -11.84 -0.45
C LYS A 125 1.57 -12.56 -1.47
N SER A 126 1.10 -11.84 -2.48
CA SER A 126 0.22 -12.38 -3.53
C SER A 126 0.92 -13.43 -4.38
N GLN A 127 2.24 -13.29 -4.63
CA GLN A 127 3.06 -14.31 -5.29
C GLN A 127 2.96 -15.69 -4.64
N MET A 128 2.97 -15.75 -3.30
CA MET A 128 2.92 -17.03 -2.57
C MET A 128 1.54 -17.70 -2.66
N VAL A 129 0.49 -16.92 -2.89
CA VAL A 129 -0.89 -17.41 -3.06
C VAL A 129 -1.15 -17.78 -4.52
N SER A 130 -0.54 -17.08 -5.47
CA SER A 130 -0.79 -17.24 -6.91
C SER A 130 0.46 -16.99 -7.76
N PRO A 131 1.33 -18.02 -7.90
CA PRO A 131 2.58 -17.90 -8.66
C PRO A 131 2.40 -17.55 -10.16
N SER A 132 1.22 -17.83 -10.74
CA SER A 132 0.91 -17.46 -12.12
C SER A 132 0.83 -15.95 -12.33
N LEU A 133 0.53 -15.17 -11.28
CA LEU A 133 0.46 -13.71 -11.35
C LEU A 133 1.83 -13.04 -11.31
N ILE A 134 2.92 -13.79 -11.09
CA ILE A 134 4.28 -13.24 -11.08
C ILE A 134 4.57 -12.48 -12.37
N VAL A 135 4.17 -13.01 -13.53
CA VAL A 135 4.38 -12.35 -14.83
C VAL A 135 3.68 -10.97 -14.86
N VAL A 136 2.44 -10.92 -14.38
CA VAL A 136 1.64 -9.69 -14.33
C VAL A 136 2.25 -8.69 -13.34
N PHE A 137 2.62 -9.14 -12.14
CA PHE A 137 3.25 -8.25 -11.15
C PHE A 137 4.62 -7.75 -11.62
N SER A 138 5.39 -8.56 -12.34
CA SER A 138 6.69 -8.15 -12.90
C SER A 138 6.52 -7.04 -13.95
N ALA A 139 5.48 -7.15 -14.80
CA ALA A 139 5.14 -6.10 -15.75
C ALA A 139 4.73 -4.80 -15.05
N ILE A 140 3.92 -4.88 -13.99
CA ILE A 140 3.55 -3.70 -13.18
C ILE A 140 4.81 -3.08 -12.56
N VAL A 141 5.69 -3.90 -11.97
CA VAL A 141 6.95 -3.41 -11.40
C VAL A 141 7.79 -2.70 -12.46
N ALA A 142 7.89 -3.24 -13.67
CA ALA A 142 8.63 -2.63 -14.77
C ALA A 142 8.07 -1.25 -15.16
N ILE A 143 6.75 -1.15 -15.33
CA ILE A 143 6.06 0.13 -15.66
C ILE A 143 6.27 1.15 -14.54
N LEU A 144 6.12 0.74 -13.29
CA LEU A 144 6.34 1.64 -12.15
C LEU A 144 7.80 2.04 -12.04
N ASN A 145 8.74 1.13 -12.31
CA ASN A 145 10.17 1.38 -12.25
C ASN A 145 10.64 2.40 -13.29
N ALA A 146 10.04 2.42 -14.48
CA ALA A 146 10.29 3.45 -15.49
C ALA A 146 9.98 4.87 -15.00
N LYS A 147 9.05 5.04 -14.05
CA LYS A 147 8.70 6.35 -13.46
C LYS A 147 9.26 6.57 -12.05
N PHE A 148 9.46 5.50 -11.29
CA PHE A 148 9.90 5.48 -9.89
C PHE A 148 11.00 4.42 -9.70
N SER A 149 12.22 4.70 -10.17
CA SER A 149 13.33 3.74 -10.11
C SER A 149 13.65 3.24 -8.69
N GLU A 150 13.50 4.09 -7.67
CA GLU A 150 13.67 3.71 -6.27
C GLU A 150 12.66 2.64 -5.80
N LEU A 151 11.46 2.60 -6.37
CA LEU A 151 10.47 1.56 -6.08
C LEU A 151 10.93 0.22 -6.66
N GLY A 152 11.37 0.20 -7.92
CA GLY A 152 11.88 -1.00 -8.56
C GLY A 152 13.14 -1.54 -7.88
N LYS A 153 14.08 -0.66 -7.52
CA LYS A 153 15.29 -1.01 -6.75
C LYS A 153 14.95 -1.68 -5.42
N LEU A 154 14.03 -1.06 -4.68
CA LEU A 154 13.59 -1.57 -3.40
C LEU A 154 12.90 -2.91 -3.55
N PHE A 155 12.03 -3.07 -4.54
CA PHE A 155 11.37 -4.34 -4.84
C PHE A 155 12.40 -5.45 -5.13
N LEU A 156 13.37 -5.18 -6.02
CA LEU A 156 14.44 -6.11 -6.35
C LEU A 156 15.22 -6.52 -5.09
N TRP A 157 15.65 -5.57 -4.26
CA TRP A 157 16.33 -5.87 -2.98
C TRP A 157 15.49 -6.75 -2.05
N ARG A 158 14.18 -6.53 -1.97
CA ARG A 158 13.29 -7.34 -1.12
C ARG A 158 13.19 -8.78 -1.61
N ILE A 159 13.08 -9.00 -2.93
CA ILE A 159 13.02 -10.34 -3.52
C ILE A 159 14.37 -11.05 -3.38
N VAL A 160 15.51 -10.36 -3.61
CA VAL A 160 16.85 -10.95 -3.43
C VAL A 160 17.05 -11.37 -1.96
N LEU A 161 16.65 -10.54 -1.00
CA LEU A 161 16.71 -10.89 0.41
C LEU A 161 15.81 -12.10 0.75
N GLN A 162 14.64 -12.20 0.13
CA GLN A 162 13.75 -13.36 0.27
C GLN A 162 14.39 -14.64 -0.30
N LEU A 163 15.01 -14.56 -1.48
CA LEU A 163 15.76 -15.65 -2.10
C LEU A 163 16.89 -16.14 -1.18
N GLN A 164 17.76 -15.24 -0.71
CA GLN A 164 18.85 -15.56 0.21
C GLN A 164 18.36 -16.22 1.51
N ARG A 165 17.26 -15.70 2.09
CA ARG A 165 16.66 -16.27 3.30
C ARG A 165 16.06 -17.65 3.02
N ALA A 166 15.41 -17.84 1.88
CA ALA A 166 14.85 -19.12 1.47
C ALA A 166 15.94 -20.16 1.28
N TYR A 167 17.04 -19.80 0.60
CA TYR A 167 18.22 -20.65 0.42
C TYR A 167 18.82 -21.08 1.77
N ARG A 168 19.09 -20.11 2.67
CA ARG A 168 19.63 -20.41 4.01
C ARG A 168 18.72 -21.30 4.86
N ARG A 169 17.41 -21.24 4.64
CA ARG A 169 16.41 -22.04 5.38
C ARG A 169 16.02 -23.33 4.65
N ASN A 170 16.57 -23.58 3.47
CA ASN A 170 16.18 -24.67 2.58
C ASN A 170 14.65 -24.68 2.27
N ASP A 171 14.05 -23.50 2.17
CA ASP A 171 12.63 -23.31 1.82
C ASP A 171 12.50 -23.34 0.29
N LYS A 172 12.37 -24.55 -0.27
CA LYS A 172 12.32 -24.76 -1.73
C LYS A 172 11.17 -24.01 -2.40
N PRO A 173 9.91 -24.04 -1.91
CA PRO A 173 8.82 -23.29 -2.53
C PRO A 173 9.09 -21.79 -2.61
N LEU A 174 9.55 -21.18 -1.51
CA LEU A 174 9.86 -19.76 -1.45
C LEU A 174 11.04 -19.39 -2.35
N PHE A 175 12.06 -20.25 -2.40
CA PHE A 175 13.23 -20.09 -3.24
C PHE A 175 12.87 -20.12 -4.73
N LEU A 176 12.08 -21.12 -5.17
CA LEU A 176 11.62 -21.23 -6.55
C LEU A 176 10.73 -20.05 -6.94
N ALA A 177 9.83 -19.61 -6.05
CA ALA A 177 9.00 -18.45 -6.30
C ALA A 177 9.85 -17.19 -6.48
N ALA A 178 10.75 -16.89 -5.54
CA ALA A 178 11.63 -15.71 -5.61
C ALA A 178 12.53 -15.74 -6.85
N THR A 179 13.08 -16.91 -7.18
CA THR A 179 13.84 -17.16 -8.41
C THR A 179 13.02 -16.78 -9.65
N LYS A 180 11.79 -17.30 -9.77
CA LYS A 180 10.90 -17.00 -10.90
C LYS A 180 10.65 -15.50 -11.03
N PHE A 181 10.38 -14.81 -9.92
CA PHE A 181 10.15 -13.38 -9.94
C PHE A 181 11.38 -12.61 -10.46
N ILE A 182 12.57 -12.95 -9.98
CA ILE A 182 13.80 -12.32 -10.46
C ILE A 182 14.02 -12.58 -11.94
N THR A 183 13.77 -13.80 -12.43
CA THR A 183 13.85 -14.10 -13.87
C THR A 183 12.96 -13.18 -14.69
N HIS A 184 11.72 -12.94 -14.25
CA HIS A 184 10.84 -12.00 -14.94
C HIS A 184 11.29 -10.53 -14.83
N LEU A 185 11.88 -10.10 -13.71
CA LEU A 185 12.45 -8.76 -13.59
C LEU A 185 13.65 -8.55 -14.51
N ILE A 186 14.46 -9.59 -14.74
CA ILE A 186 15.55 -9.56 -15.72
C ILE A 186 14.98 -9.46 -17.14
N ASN A 187 13.95 -10.26 -17.45
CA ASN A 187 13.29 -10.22 -18.77
C ASN A 187 12.69 -8.83 -19.08
N HIS A 188 12.19 -8.11 -18.07
CA HIS A 188 11.71 -6.73 -18.20
C HIS A 188 12.80 -5.66 -18.04
N GLN A 189 14.08 -6.04 -17.99
CA GLN A 189 15.24 -5.15 -17.84
C GLN A 189 15.20 -4.27 -16.57
N VAL A 190 14.48 -4.71 -15.53
CA VAL A 190 14.51 -4.06 -14.21
C VAL A 190 15.78 -4.44 -13.45
N ALA A 191 16.26 -5.67 -13.63
CA ALA A 191 17.50 -6.18 -13.05
C ALA A 191 18.51 -6.49 -14.16
N HIS A 192 19.78 -6.17 -13.92
CA HIS A 192 20.85 -6.43 -14.89
C HIS A 192 21.06 -7.94 -15.12
N GLU A 193 21.33 -8.34 -16.36
CA GLU A 193 21.49 -9.74 -16.79
C GLU A 193 22.62 -10.50 -16.11
N ILE A 194 23.63 -9.79 -15.57
CA ILE A 194 24.68 -10.38 -14.71
C ILE A 194 24.06 -11.14 -13.54
N PHE A 195 22.92 -10.68 -13.02
CA PHE A 195 22.21 -11.38 -11.96
C PHE A 195 21.71 -12.76 -12.41
N ALA A 196 21.30 -12.90 -13.68
CA ALA A 196 20.89 -14.19 -14.25
C ALA A 196 22.02 -15.22 -14.19
N LEU A 197 23.26 -14.80 -14.46
CA LEU A 197 24.44 -15.65 -14.37
C LEU A 197 24.70 -16.11 -12.94
N GLN A 198 24.60 -15.19 -11.97
CA GLN A 198 24.74 -15.51 -10.54
C GLN A 198 23.66 -16.51 -10.08
N LEU A 199 22.42 -16.31 -10.53
CA LEU A 199 21.30 -17.20 -10.25
C LEU A 199 21.47 -18.57 -10.92
N LEU A 200 21.96 -18.63 -12.15
CA LEU A 200 22.25 -19.89 -12.84
C LEU A 200 23.32 -20.71 -12.11
N MET A 201 24.39 -20.07 -11.64
CA MET A 201 25.42 -20.76 -10.85
C MET A 201 24.83 -21.34 -9.55
N LEU A 202 23.89 -20.62 -8.92
CA LEU A 202 23.20 -21.11 -7.73
C LEU A 202 22.21 -22.25 -8.03
N LEU A 203 21.59 -22.25 -9.22
CA LEU A 203 20.58 -23.22 -9.65
C LEU A 203 21.15 -24.43 -10.39
N LEU A 204 22.42 -24.41 -10.81
CA LEU A 204 23.03 -25.51 -11.58
C LEU A 204 22.99 -26.85 -10.83
N GLU A 205 22.78 -26.82 -9.52
CA GLU A 205 22.56 -28.00 -8.69
C GLU A 205 21.15 -28.61 -8.86
N ASN A 206 20.11 -27.86 -9.30
CA ASN A 206 18.73 -28.31 -9.54
C ASN A 206 17.93 -27.39 -10.52
N PRO A 207 18.07 -27.54 -11.86
CA PRO A 207 17.30 -26.72 -12.81
C PRO A 207 15.81 -27.07 -12.81
N THR A 208 14.93 -26.06 -12.89
CA THR A 208 13.46 -26.23 -13.06
C THR A 208 13.01 -25.51 -14.33
N ASP A 209 12.35 -26.22 -15.25
CA ASP A 209 12.03 -25.76 -16.62
C ASP A 209 11.04 -24.57 -16.67
N ASP A 210 10.15 -24.47 -15.68
CA ASP A 210 9.06 -23.47 -15.59
C ASP A 210 9.50 -22.02 -15.25
N MET A 211 10.81 -21.78 -15.13
CA MET A 211 11.36 -20.48 -14.75
C MET A 211 11.45 -19.49 -15.92
N LEU A 212 11.37 -19.96 -17.16
CA LEU A 212 11.70 -19.18 -18.37
C LEU A 212 10.50 -18.62 -19.14
N SER A 213 9.29 -18.63 -18.57
CA SER A 213 8.11 -18.14 -19.29
C SER A 213 8.21 -16.63 -19.54
N PHE A 214 8.19 -16.17 -20.80
CA PHE A 214 8.10 -14.75 -21.18
C PHE A 214 6.75 -14.50 -21.87
N CYS A 215 6.08 -13.40 -21.53
CA CYS A 215 4.79 -13.03 -22.11
C CYS A 215 4.93 -11.71 -22.88
N PRO A 216 5.02 -11.73 -24.22
CA PRO A 216 5.22 -10.53 -25.02
C PRO A 216 4.13 -9.46 -24.84
N GLU A 217 2.89 -9.88 -24.53
CA GLU A 217 1.77 -8.96 -24.26
C GLU A 217 1.98 -8.06 -23.04
N LEU A 218 2.90 -8.47 -22.15
CA LEU A 218 3.25 -7.75 -20.93
C LEU A 218 4.52 -6.91 -21.06
N ASP A 219 5.14 -6.86 -22.24
CA ASP A 219 6.22 -5.94 -22.56
C ASP A 219 5.65 -4.55 -22.87
N LEU A 220 5.37 -3.80 -21.81
CA LEU A 220 4.60 -2.55 -21.85
C LEU A 220 5.47 -1.29 -21.66
N VAL A 221 6.79 -1.44 -21.58
CA VAL A 221 7.72 -0.33 -21.35
C VAL A 221 8.70 -0.28 -22.51
N GLU A 222 8.70 0.84 -23.23
CA GLU A 222 9.63 1.10 -24.33
C GLU A 222 11.08 1.03 -23.83
N GLN A 223 11.99 0.54 -24.68
CA GLN A 223 13.38 0.28 -24.30
C GLN A 223 14.12 1.53 -23.79
N GLU A 224 13.78 2.71 -24.31
CA GLU A 224 14.36 4.00 -23.89
C GLU A 224 13.89 4.48 -22.51
N ASP A 225 12.73 4.00 -22.06
CA ASP A 225 12.11 4.33 -20.77
C ASP A 225 12.47 3.31 -19.68
N GLN A 226 13.17 2.21 -20.03
CA GLN A 226 13.57 1.18 -19.09
C GLN A 226 14.71 1.66 -18.17
N PHE A 227 14.65 1.25 -16.90
CA PHE A 227 15.69 1.55 -15.92
C PHE A 227 16.20 0.25 -15.29
N THR A 228 17.46 -0.09 -15.53
CA THR A 228 18.05 -1.33 -15.04
C THR A 228 18.87 -1.12 -13.78
N HIS A 229 18.61 -1.92 -12.75
CA HIS A 229 19.37 -1.90 -11.50
C HIS A 229 20.48 -2.96 -11.51
N GLU A 230 21.68 -2.54 -11.14
CA GLU A 230 22.77 -3.44 -10.80
C GLU A 230 22.68 -3.83 -9.33
N VAL A 231 22.52 -5.13 -9.07
CA VAL A 231 22.48 -5.73 -7.72
C VAL A 231 23.26 -7.03 -7.78
N SER A 232 24.07 -7.32 -6.77
CA SER A 232 24.72 -8.63 -6.62
C SER A 232 24.07 -9.46 -5.51
N LEU A 233 24.10 -10.78 -5.66
CA LEU A 233 23.74 -11.72 -4.58
C LEU A 233 24.61 -11.59 -3.32
N ASP A 234 25.83 -11.05 -3.43
CA ASP A 234 26.76 -10.96 -2.31
C ASP A 234 26.69 -9.62 -1.56
N ASP A 235 25.96 -8.65 -2.10
CA ASP A 235 25.86 -7.33 -1.50
C ASP A 235 25.13 -7.39 -0.15
N PRO A 236 25.58 -6.64 0.88
CA PRO A 236 24.85 -6.53 2.13
C PRO A 236 23.55 -5.75 1.91
N ILE A 237 22.41 -6.45 2.00
CA ILE A 237 21.08 -5.86 1.82
C ILE A 237 20.51 -5.43 3.17
N ASP A 238 20.25 -4.13 3.35
CA ASP A 238 19.46 -3.63 4.47
C ASP A 238 18.00 -4.06 4.30
N PRO A 239 17.42 -4.83 5.25
CA PRO A 239 16.04 -5.24 5.18
C PRO A 239 15.05 -4.08 5.15
N LYS A 240 15.38 -2.87 5.59
CA LYS A 240 14.47 -1.69 5.61
C LYS A 240 13.06 -1.96 6.20
N ASN A 241 12.91 -2.96 7.07
CA ASN A 241 11.62 -3.39 7.66
C ASN A 241 10.82 -2.26 8.32
N ALA A 242 11.51 -1.19 8.72
CA ALA A 242 10.94 0.02 9.29
C ALA A 242 9.94 0.75 8.37
N LEU A 243 10.07 0.58 7.05
CA LEU A 243 9.27 1.30 6.05
C LEU A 243 7.86 0.71 5.87
N ASP A 244 7.61 -0.50 6.37
CA ASP A 244 6.30 -1.19 6.32
C ASP A 244 5.31 -0.62 7.36
N ILE A 245 5.83 0.17 8.32
CA ILE A 245 5.11 0.72 9.47
C ILE A 245 4.85 2.21 9.25
N CYS A 246 3.59 2.63 9.44
CA CYS A 246 3.22 4.05 9.39
C CYS A 246 3.98 4.83 10.46
N ARG A 247 4.71 5.88 10.02
CA ARG A 247 5.39 6.83 10.90
C ARG A 247 4.86 8.24 10.64
N PRO A 248 4.71 9.06 11.68
CA PRO A 248 4.35 10.47 11.50
C PRO A 248 5.41 11.17 10.65
N ASN A 249 4.96 11.85 9.60
CA ASN A 249 5.79 12.66 8.72
C ASN A 249 5.48 14.16 8.94
N PRO A 250 6.43 14.96 9.45
CA PRO A 250 6.26 16.40 9.60
C PRO A 250 6.04 17.14 8.27
N GLN A 251 6.52 16.58 7.16
CA GLN A 251 6.42 17.18 5.82
C GLN A 251 5.26 16.58 4.99
N TYR A 252 4.35 15.86 5.64
CA TYR A 252 3.26 15.12 5.00
C TYR A 252 2.51 15.91 3.92
N LEU A 253 2.06 17.12 4.23
CA LEU A 253 1.31 17.95 3.28
C LEU A 253 2.13 18.36 2.05
N LYS A 254 3.44 18.58 2.24
CA LYS A 254 4.35 18.92 1.15
C LYS A 254 4.57 17.71 0.25
N ASP A 255 4.75 16.54 0.84
CA ASP A 255 5.02 15.29 0.12
C ASP A 255 3.79 14.80 -0.64
N GLU A 256 2.59 14.88 -0.05
CA GLU A 256 1.34 14.57 -0.75
C GLU A 256 1.12 15.52 -1.93
N LYS A 257 1.37 16.83 -1.75
CA LYS A 257 1.28 17.80 -2.85
C LYS A 257 2.33 17.55 -3.93
N ALA A 258 3.55 17.16 -3.56
CA ALA A 258 4.60 16.80 -4.51
C ALA A 258 4.19 15.58 -5.34
N TYR A 259 3.60 14.56 -4.70
CA TYR A 259 3.08 13.40 -5.39
C TYR A 259 1.91 13.75 -6.32
N ASP A 260 0.98 14.62 -5.89
CA ASP A 260 -0.11 15.08 -6.74
C ASP A 260 0.37 15.80 -8.01
N ASN A 261 1.45 16.59 -7.90
CA ASN A 261 2.06 17.24 -9.06
C ASN A 261 2.73 16.21 -9.99
N LEU A 262 3.43 15.22 -9.41
CA LEU A 262 4.08 14.15 -10.16
C LEU A 262 3.05 13.29 -10.91
N LYS A 263 1.94 12.94 -10.26
CA LYS A 263 0.81 12.23 -10.85
C LYS A 263 0.23 12.96 -12.07
N LYS A 264 0.07 14.29 -11.99
CA LYS A 264 -0.41 15.11 -13.11
C LYS A 264 0.57 15.11 -14.29
N ASN A 265 1.86 14.98 -14.03
CA ASN A 265 2.87 14.86 -15.08
C ASN A 265 2.81 13.47 -15.75
N ILE A 266 2.74 12.41 -14.95
CA ILE A 266 2.74 11.02 -15.44
C ILE A 266 1.48 10.67 -16.23
N LEU A 267 0.29 11.01 -15.73
CA LEU A 267 -0.98 10.69 -16.38
C LEU A 267 -1.34 11.67 -17.51
N GLY A 268 -0.52 12.70 -17.70
CA GLY A 268 -0.84 13.86 -18.53
C GLY A 268 -1.94 14.71 -17.90
N LYS A 269 -1.84 16.03 -18.03
CA LYS A 269 -3.06 16.84 -17.97
C LYS A 269 -3.93 16.35 -19.12
N LYS A 270 -5.03 15.63 -18.85
CA LYS A 270 -6.25 15.95 -19.60
C LYS A 270 -6.58 17.39 -19.20
N SER A 271 -5.95 18.35 -19.86
CA SER A 271 -6.39 19.74 -19.80
C SER A 271 -7.80 19.70 -20.35
N SER A 272 -8.76 19.93 -19.46
CA SER A 272 -10.14 20.26 -19.79
C SER A 272 -10.18 21.63 -20.47
N ASP A 273 -9.51 21.79 -21.61
CA ASP A 273 -9.43 23.02 -22.41
C ASP A 273 -9.67 22.73 -23.91
N ASP A 274 -10.40 21.66 -24.25
CA ASP A 274 -10.95 21.45 -25.61
C ASP A 274 -12.42 21.91 -25.71
N GLU A 275 -12.84 22.85 -24.86
CA GLU A 275 -14.11 23.58 -24.98
C GLU A 275 -13.81 25.06 -25.30
N ALA A 276 -13.24 25.32 -26.47
CA ALA A 276 -13.39 26.60 -27.18
C ALA A 276 -12.79 26.53 -28.59
N ARG A 277 -13.66 26.78 -29.59
CA ARG A 277 -13.45 26.96 -31.05
C ARG A 277 -13.84 25.71 -31.84
N SER A 278 -14.89 25.69 -32.65
CA SER A 278 -15.48 26.81 -33.41
C SER A 278 -16.92 26.46 -33.86
N ASP A 279 -17.90 27.20 -33.35
CA ASP A 279 -19.06 27.58 -34.16
C ASP A 279 -18.65 28.84 -34.94
N GLU A 280 -18.55 28.74 -36.26
CA GLU A 280 -18.76 29.81 -37.26
C GLU A 280 -18.40 29.25 -38.66
N ASP A 281 -19.41 28.68 -39.33
CA ASP A 281 -19.85 29.02 -40.71
C ASP A 281 -20.94 28.02 -41.20
#